data_AF-A0A6A4GS30-F1
#
_entry.id   AF-A0A6A4GS30-F1
#
_cell.length_a   1.000
_cell.length_b   1.000
_cell.length_c   1.000
_cell.angle_alpha   90.00
_cell.angle_beta   90.00
_cell.angle_gamma   90.00
#
_symmetry.space_group_name_H-M   'P 1'
#
loop_
_entity.id
_entity.type
_entity.pdbx_description
1 polymer ?
#
loop_
_entity_poly.entity_id
_entity_poly.type
_entity_poly.pdbx_seq_one_letter_code
_entity_poly.pdbx_strand_id
1 'polypeptide(L)' 'QAFKDAMLFCSHDTATLASVIPAMDKLDSVLASSVLKKVNKQIQFTAPVKISLLAAKKTLNRYYAATDNSHMY' A
#
# COMPACT_ATOMS: atom_id res chain seq x y z
N GLN A 1 6.00 -9.92 4.03
CA GLN A 1 5.78 -10.63 2.76
C GLN A 1 5.09 -9.75 1.73
N ALA A 2 3.80 -9.39 1.92
CA ALA A 2 3.01 -8.63 0.94
C ALA A 2 3.69 -7.38 0.31
N PHE A 3 4.30 -6.50 1.11
CA PHE A 3 5.02 -5.32 0.59
C PHE A 3 6.23 -5.67 -0.28
N LYS A 4 6.99 -6.68 0.13
CA LYS A 4 8.19 -7.12 -0.59
C LYS A 4 7.79 -7.73 -1.94
N ASP A 5 6.75 -8.56 -1.94
CA ASP A 5 6.27 -9.22 -3.16
C ASP A 5 5.66 -8.21 -4.14
N ALA A 6 4.88 -7.24 -3.63
CA ALA A 6 4.31 -6.18 -4.45
C ALA A 6 5.37 -5.24 -5.02
N MET A 7 6.37 -4.83 -4.24
CA MET A 7 7.49 -4.03 -4.76
C MET A 7 8.32 -4.81 -5.79
N LEU A 8 8.57 -6.10 -5.53
CA LEU A 8 9.28 -6.95 -6.49
C LEU A 8 8.50 -7.03 -7.81
N PHE A 9 7.18 -7.26 -7.74
CA PHE A 9 6.29 -7.25 -8.89
C PHE A 9 6.36 -5.93 -9.67
N CYS A 10 6.26 -4.79 -8.99
CA CYS A 10 6.36 -3.46 -9.63
C CYS A 10 7.77 -3.15 -10.19
N SER A 11 8.78 -3.93 -9.80
CA SER A 11 10.15 -3.78 -10.30
C SER A 11 10.42 -4.62 -11.55
N HIS A 12 9.49 -5.50 -11.93
CA HIS A 12 9.58 -6.22 -13.20
C HIS A 12 9.10 -5.34 -14.35
N ASP A 13 9.81 -5.37 -15.48
CA ASP A 13 9.46 -4.66 -16.72
C ASP A 13 8.10 -5.08 -17.31
N THR A 14 7.54 -6.21 -16.85
CA THR A 14 6.24 -6.73 -17.28
C THR A 14 5.05 -6.16 -16.48
N ALA A 15 5.30 -5.36 -15.45
CA ALA A 15 4.25 -4.74 -14.66
C ALA A 15 3.55 -3.64 -15.47
N THR A 16 2.28 -3.85 -15.80
CA THR A 16 1.43 -2.86 -16.47
C THR A 16 0.62 -2.10 -15.43
N LEU A 17 0.17 -0.89 -15.76
CA LEU A 17 -0.67 -0.09 -14.86
C LEU A 17 -1.89 -0.89 -14.37
N ALA A 18 -2.54 -1.64 -15.27
CA ALA A 18 -3.68 -2.49 -14.97
C ALA A 18 -3.35 -3.64 -13.99
N SER A 19 -2.11 -4.15 -13.96
CA SER A 19 -1.70 -5.20 -13.02
C SER A 19 -1.13 -4.66 -11.71
N VAL A 20 -0.66 -3.41 -11.69
CA VAL A 20 -0.20 -2.73 -10.47
C VAL A 20 -1.37 -2.23 -9.61
N ILE A 21 -2.50 -1.82 -10.20
CA ILE A 21 -3.72 -1.42 -9.47
C ILE A 21 -4.16 -2.48 -8.44
N PRO A 22 -4.44 -3.75 -8.81
CA PRO A 22 -4.86 -4.76 -7.84
C PRO A 22 -3.76 -5.13 -6.83
N ALA A 23 -2.47 -4.97 -7.19
CA ALA A 23 -1.37 -5.17 -6.25
C ALA A 23 -1.35 -4.08 -5.17
N MET A 24 -1.59 -2.82 -5.55
CA MET A 24 -1.66 -1.69 -4.62
C MET A 24 -2.93 -1.72 -3.76
N ASP A 25 -4.09 -2.11 -4.32
CA ASP A 25 -5.34 -2.31 -3.56
C ASP A 25 -5.17 -3.36 -2.45
N LYS A 26 -4.48 -4.47 -2.78
CA LYS A 26 -4.18 -5.52 -1.81
C LYS A 26 -3.28 -5.00 -0.68
N LEU A 27 -2.30 -4.15 -0.97
CA LEU A 27 -1.46 -3.53 0.05
C LEU A 27 -2.24 -2.59 0.97
N ASP A 28 -3.11 -1.74 0.40
CA ASP A 28 -3.92 -0.82 1.21
C ASP A 28 -4.88 -1.59 2.14
N SER A 29 -5.53 -2.64 1.63
CA SER A 29 -6.38 -3.52 2.43
C SER A 29 -5.63 -4.21 3.58
N VAL A 30 -4.42 -4.71 3.31
CA VAL A 30 -3.55 -5.29 4.35
C VAL A 30 -3.15 -4.25 5.39
N LEU A 31 -2.84 -3.03 4.96
CA LEU A 31 -2.47 -1.91 5.82
C LEU A 31 -3.64 -1.53 6.75
N ALA A 32 -4.83 -1.29 6.18
CA ALA A 32 -6.04 -0.99 6.91
C ALA A 32 -6.40 -2.12 7.90
N SER A 33 -6.35 -3.37 7.45
CA SER A 33 -6.67 -4.54 8.29
C SER A 33 -5.69 -4.74 9.44
N SER A 34 -4.39 -4.52 9.20
CA SER A 34 -3.37 -4.68 10.23
C SER A 34 -3.41 -3.58 11.29
N VAL A 35 -3.82 -2.37 10.90
CA VAL A 35 -4.11 -1.28 11.83
C VAL A 35 -5.35 -1.58 12.66
N LEU A 36 -6.47 -1.91 12.01
CA LEU A 36 -7.74 -2.18 12.68
C LEU A 36 -7.66 -3.38 13.64
N LYS A 37 -7.02 -4.49 13.23
CA LYS A 37 -6.85 -5.67 14.10
C LYS A 37 -6.02 -5.38 15.35
N LYS A 38 -5.06 -4.45 15.27
CA LYS A 38 -4.20 -4.10 16.42
C LYS A 38 -4.85 -3.06 17.33
N VAL A 39 -5.62 -2.12 16.77
CA VAL A 39 -6.49 -1.21 17.54
C VAL A 39 -7.53 -2.02 18.33
N ASN A 40 -8.19 -2.99 17.70
CA ASN A 40 -9.18 -3.85 18.38
C ASN A 40 -8.56 -4.76 19.46
N LYS A 41 -7.26 -5.08 19.37
CA LYS A 41 -6.50 -5.84 20.39
C LYS A 41 -5.79 -4.96 21.44
N GLN A 42 -6.02 -3.64 21.45
CA GLN A 42 -5.31 -2.66 22.30
C GLN A 42 -3.78 -2.66 22.14
N ILE A 43 -3.23 -3.21 21.05
CA ILE A 43 -1.80 -3.18 20.78
C ILE A 43 -1.46 -1.81 20.18
N GLN A 44 -0.98 -0.89 21.03
CA GLN A 44 -0.45 0.39 20.59
C GLN A 44 0.83 0.18 19.80
N PHE A 45 0.85 0.62 18.54
CA PHE A 45 2.09 0.70 17.79
C PHE A 45 3.03 1.73 18.43
N THR A 46 4.33 1.43 18.43
CA THR A 46 5.36 2.39 18.80
C THR A 46 5.39 3.54 17.81
N ALA A 47 5.88 4.72 18.24
CA ALA A 47 5.95 5.90 17.39
C ALA A 47 6.65 5.66 16.03
N PRO A 48 7.80 4.94 15.96
CA PRO A 48 8.44 4.63 14.68
C PRO A 48 7.55 3.82 13.72
N VAL A 49 6.77 2.87 14.25
CA VAL A 49 5.86 2.04 13.43
C VAL A 49 4.66 2.84 12.95
N LYS A 50 4.14 3.77 13.77
CA LYS A 50 3.08 4.69 13.35
C LYS A 50 3.56 5.62 12.23
N ILE A 51 4.78 6.14 12.34
CA ILE A 51 5.37 7.03 11.32
C ILE A 51 5.60 6.27 10.01
N SER A 52 6.18 5.07 10.06
CA SER A 52 6.40 4.28 8.84
C SER A 52 5.09 3.88 8.15
N LEU A 53 4.07 3.55 8.93
CA LEU A 53 2.72 3.28 8.44
C LEU A 53 2.09 4.50 7.75
N LEU A 54 2.21 5.68 8.35
CA LEU A 54 1.71 6.92 7.77
C LEU A 54 2.44 7.26 6.47
N ALA A 55 3.76 7.06 6.43
CA ALA A 55 4.56 7.23 5.23
C ALA A 55 4.12 6.27 4.11
N ALA A 56 3.92 4.98 4.43
CA ALA A 56 3.43 3.99 3.48
C ALA A 56 2.06 4.39 2.90
N LYS A 57 1.12 4.83 3.74
CA LYS A 57 -0.19 5.30 3.30
C LYS A 57 -0.10 6.53 2.40
N LYS A 58 0.77 7.49 2.74
CA LYS A 58 1.00 8.69 1.90
C LYS A 58 1.55 8.31 0.52
N THR A 59 2.43 7.32 0.45
CA THR A 59 2.94 6.81 -0.82
C THR A 59 1.85 6.15 -1.67
N LEU A 60 1.00 5.32 -1.07
CA LEU A 60 -0.15 4.72 -1.77
C LEU A 60 -1.11 5.79 -2.31
N ASN A 61 -1.42 6.82 -1.53
CA ASN A 61 -2.27 7.92 -1.99
C ASN A 61 -1.69 8.67 -3.20
N ARG A 62 -0.36 8.83 -3.26
CA ARG A 62 0.31 9.44 -4.43
C ARG A 62 0.19 8.56 -5.66
N TYR A 63 0.27 7.24 -5.51
CA TYR A 63 0.05 6.30 -6.60
C TYR A 63 -1.38 6.41 -7.16
N TYR A 64 -2.39 6.42 -6.29
CA TYR A 64 -3.78 6.57 -6.75
C TYR A 64 -4.01 7.92 -7.44
N ALA A 65 -3.46 9.01 -6.90
CA ALA A 65 -3.54 10.32 -7.54
C ALA A 65 -2.85 10.33 -8.93
N ALA A 66 -1.72 9.64 -9.08
CA ALA A 66 -1.05 9.53 -10.38
C ALA A 66 -1.85 8.67 -11.37
N THR A 67 -2.49 7.60 -10.88
CA THR A 67 -3.32 6.70 -11.70
C THR A 67 -4.59 7.42 -12.18
N ASP A 68 -5.26 8.16 -11.31
CA ASP A 68 -6.46 8.95 -11.63
C ASP A 68 -6.18 10.06 -12.65
N ASN A 69 -5.00 10.69 -12.55
CA ASN A 69 -4.55 11.70 -13.51
C ASN A 69 -4.02 11.11 -14.83
N SER A 70 -3.73 9.80 -14.87
CA SER A 70 -3.35 9.14 -16.11
C SER A 70 -4.63 8.83 -16.89
N HIS A 71 -4.83 9.50 -18.03
CA HIS A 71 -5.95 9.30 -18.94
C HIS A 71 -5.81 7.97 -19.72
N MET A 72 -5.52 6.88 -18.99
CA MET A 72 -5.19 5.53 -19.47
C MET A 72 -6.27 4.53 -19.03
N TYR A 73 -7.53 4.94 -19.17
CA TYR A 73 -8.69 4.04 -19.20
C TYR A 73 -9.34 4.11 -20.58
#